data_AF-A0A172U2C8-F1
#
_entry.id   AF-A0A172U2C8-F1
#
_cell.length_a   1.000
_cell.length_b   1.000
_cell.length_c   1.000
_cell.angle_alpha   90.00
_cell.angle_beta   90.00
_cell.angle_gamma   90.00
#
_symmetry.space_group_name_H-M   'P 1'
#
loop_
_entity.id
_entity.type
_entity.pdbx_description
1 polymer ?
#
loop_
_entity_poly.entity_id
_entity_poly.type
_entity_poly.pdbx_seq_one_letter_code
_entity_poly.pdbx_strand_id
1 'polypeptide(L)'
;MQDWIFKGFRPIAEPSNVTDNSGLLPKEARKFIVFQNTITGELSITTDLAYNKKRKKTALELFRDIYQKPFTTKNISIMLIVVYEDSYPSIGAFISDFKKKLRRKNMIILGYVWTRDVGDEKFKKHIHLMMAIERIEGKEFREMMQKKRSQGYEIELCNNVEGFKKYLLVKELYGTQKQRSFGRSSHFLTKPPIVKQLNTDECLLNCIDPIAM
;
A
#
# COMPACT_ATOMS: atom_id res chain seq x y z
N MET A 1 20.59 3.24 13.61
CA MET A 1 20.72 2.30 12.46
C MET A 1 21.59 2.86 11.33
N GLN A 2 22.21 4.05 11.48
CA GLN A 2 23.07 4.62 10.45
C GLN A 2 24.42 3.86 10.33
N ASP A 3 24.80 3.12 11.36
CA ASP A 3 26.11 2.43 11.42
C ASP A 3 26.07 0.96 11.00
N TRP A 4 24.97 0.47 10.43
CA TRP A 4 24.86 -0.95 10.04
C TRP A 4 24.78 -1.11 8.52
N ILE A 5 25.75 -1.82 7.94
CA ILE A 5 25.79 -2.12 6.51
C ILE A 5 25.36 -3.56 6.23
N PHE A 6 24.63 -3.76 5.13
CA PHE A 6 24.27 -5.08 4.65
C PHE A 6 25.52 -5.82 4.16
N LYS A 7 25.73 -7.06 4.63
CA LYS A 7 26.88 -7.89 4.23
C LYS A 7 26.53 -9.05 3.32
N GLY A 8 25.34 -9.63 3.46
CA GLY A 8 24.97 -10.78 2.66
C GLY A 8 23.77 -11.55 3.21
N PHE A 9 23.47 -12.65 2.52
CA PHE A 9 22.44 -13.60 2.91
C PHE A 9 23.04 -14.99 3.07
N ARG A 10 22.46 -15.80 3.96
CA ARG A 10 22.74 -17.25 4.08
C ARG A 10 21.42 -18.01 4.10
N PRO A 11 21.24 -19.09 3.32
CA PRO A 11 20.02 -19.90 3.40
C PRO A 11 19.90 -20.53 4.80
N ILE A 12 18.66 -20.69 5.29
CA ILE A 12 18.39 -21.35 6.59
C ILE A 12 18.45 -22.87 6.45
N ALA A 13 18.01 -23.41 5.31
CA ALA A 13 18.14 -24.79 4.90
C ALA A 13 18.26 -24.85 3.36
N GLU A 14 18.70 -25.98 2.79
CA GLU A 14 18.58 -26.20 1.36
C GLU A 14 17.11 -26.03 0.93
N PRO A 15 16.83 -25.41 -0.22
CA PRO A 15 15.45 -25.20 -0.66
C PRO A 15 14.79 -26.57 -0.77
N SER A 16 13.81 -26.85 0.10
CA SER A 16 12.92 -27.97 -0.17
C SER A 16 12.28 -27.71 -1.53
N ASN A 17 12.26 -28.70 -2.42
CA ASN A 17 11.60 -28.60 -3.72
C ASN A 17 10.07 -28.40 -3.60
N VAL A 18 9.55 -28.20 -2.38
CA VAL A 18 8.15 -28.11 -2.01
C VAL A 18 7.89 -26.76 -1.35
N THR A 19 8.17 -25.65 -2.05
CA THR A 19 7.65 -24.37 -1.59
C THR A 19 6.23 -24.18 -2.12
N ASP A 20 5.24 -24.10 -1.23
CA ASP A 20 3.90 -23.67 -1.60
C ASP A 20 3.97 -22.24 -2.18
N ASN A 21 3.76 -22.14 -3.49
CA ASN A 21 3.71 -20.87 -4.21
C ASN A 21 2.27 -20.41 -4.44
N SER A 22 1.29 -21.03 -3.77
CA SER A 22 -0.10 -20.58 -3.78
C SER A 22 -0.22 -19.18 -3.21
N GLY A 23 0.60 -18.81 -2.22
CA GLY A 23 0.45 -17.57 -1.46
C GLY A 23 -0.75 -17.57 -0.51
N LEU A 24 -1.35 -18.74 -0.24
CA LEU A 24 -2.41 -18.94 0.75
C LEU A 24 -1.86 -19.14 2.16
N LEU A 25 -0.65 -19.69 2.27
CA LEU A 25 0.03 -19.88 3.55
C LEU A 25 0.85 -18.63 3.96
N PRO A 26 1.00 -18.38 5.27
CA PRO A 26 1.96 -17.41 5.78
C PRO A 26 3.36 -17.65 5.24
N LYS A 27 4.12 -16.58 4.99
CA LYS A 27 5.53 -16.68 4.61
C LYS A 27 6.36 -17.17 5.78
N GLU A 28 7.22 -18.13 5.48
CA GLU A 28 8.24 -18.63 6.40
C GLU A 28 9.59 -17.96 6.14
N ALA A 29 10.47 -18.01 7.16
CA ALA A 29 11.84 -17.54 7.03
C ALA A 29 12.63 -18.47 6.10
N ARG A 30 13.34 -17.90 5.12
CA ARG A 30 14.10 -18.68 4.13
C ARG A 30 15.59 -18.42 4.19
N LYS A 31 15.99 -17.22 4.59
CA LYS A 31 17.38 -16.81 4.64
C LYS A 31 17.66 -15.95 5.86
N PHE A 32 18.83 -16.13 6.42
CA PHE A 32 19.46 -15.17 7.31
C PHE A 32 19.94 -13.96 6.49
N ILE A 33 19.76 -12.78 7.08
CA ILE A 33 20.30 -11.50 6.63
C ILE A 33 21.35 -11.09 7.65
N VAL A 34 22.56 -10.82 7.15
CA VAL A 34 23.69 -10.42 7.99
C VAL A 34 23.97 -8.94 7.78
N PHE A 35 24.00 -8.20 8.89
CA PHE A 35 24.44 -6.82 8.96
C PHE A 35 25.74 -6.72 9.75
N GLN A 36 26.62 -5.80 9.39
CA GLN A 36 27.81 -5.48 10.17
C GLN A 36 27.76 -4.02 10.63
N ASN A 37 28.05 -3.78 11.90
CA ASN A 37 28.27 -2.46 12.44
C ASN A 37 29.60 -1.91 11.92
N THR A 38 29.59 -0.75 11.28
CA THR A 38 30.79 -0.13 10.68
C THR A 38 31.76 0.45 11.70
N ILE A 39 31.31 0.70 12.93
CA ILE A 39 32.12 1.28 14.02
C ILE A 39 32.72 0.16 14.86
N THR A 40 31.90 -0.80 15.32
CA THR A 40 32.33 -1.85 16.25
C THR A 40 32.77 -3.14 15.57
N GLY A 41 32.43 -3.32 14.29
CA GLY A 41 32.64 -4.58 13.56
C GLY A 41 31.64 -5.69 13.92
N GLU A 42 30.75 -5.46 14.89
CA GLU A 42 29.77 -6.43 15.38
C GLU A 42 28.82 -6.91 14.28
N LEU A 43 28.44 -8.19 14.33
CA LEU A 43 27.49 -8.79 13.39
C LEU A 43 26.10 -8.92 14.03
N SER A 44 25.08 -8.46 13.30
CA SER A 44 23.67 -8.68 13.64
C SER A 44 23.05 -9.57 12.59
N ILE A 45 22.50 -10.70 13.04
CA ILE A 45 21.84 -11.68 12.18
C ILE A 45 20.33 -11.62 12.42
N THR A 46 19.54 -11.56 11.36
CA THR A 46 18.08 -11.65 11.42
C THR A 46 17.57 -12.52 10.28
N THR A 47 16.30 -12.88 10.26
CA THR A 47 15.70 -13.58 9.12
C THR A 47 15.08 -12.59 8.14
N ASP A 48 14.94 -12.99 6.88
CA ASP A 48 14.21 -12.21 5.88
C ASP A 48 12.74 -11.97 6.26
N LEU A 49 12.11 -12.95 6.90
CA LEU A 49 10.77 -12.80 7.46
C LEU A 49 10.71 -11.71 8.54
N ALA A 50 11.60 -11.78 9.56
CA ALA A 50 11.65 -10.79 10.64
C ALA A 50 11.98 -9.39 10.11
N TYR A 51 12.93 -9.29 9.19
CA TYR A 51 13.28 -8.04 8.52
C TYR A 51 12.08 -7.45 7.75
N ASN A 52 11.34 -8.27 7.00
CA ASN A 52 10.14 -7.81 6.29
C ASN A 52 9.01 -7.41 7.24
N LYS A 53 8.79 -8.14 8.36
CA LYS A 53 7.84 -7.74 9.41
C LYS A 53 8.22 -6.37 10.01
N LYS A 54 9.51 -6.15 10.30
CA LYS A 54 10.04 -4.85 10.76
C LYS A 54 9.78 -3.74 9.74
N ARG A 55 10.05 -3.97 8.45
CA ARG A 55 9.79 -2.98 7.40
C ARG A 55 8.30 -2.66 7.22
N LYS A 56 7.41 -3.66 7.33
CA LYS A 56 5.96 -3.46 7.34
C LYS A 56 5.57 -2.55 8.51
N LYS A 57 6.06 -2.86 9.72
CA LYS A 57 5.83 -2.04 10.92
C LYS A 57 6.28 -0.60 10.73
N THR A 58 7.50 -0.37 10.26
CA THR A 58 8.01 0.98 9.99
C THR A 58 7.18 1.72 8.95
N ALA A 59 6.69 1.05 7.90
CA ALA A 59 5.83 1.69 6.90
C ALA A 59 4.48 2.14 7.50
N LEU A 60 3.87 1.31 8.34
CA LEU A 60 2.63 1.62 9.04
C LEU A 60 2.80 2.74 10.08
N GLU A 61 3.91 2.73 10.82
CA GLU A 61 4.27 3.80 11.77
C GLU A 61 4.47 5.13 11.04
N LEU A 62 5.22 5.13 9.94
CA LEU A 62 5.46 6.33 9.14
C LEU A 62 4.15 6.92 8.58
N PHE A 63 3.24 6.06 8.09
CA PHE A 63 1.93 6.51 7.63
C PHE A 63 1.13 7.17 8.75
N ARG A 64 1.07 6.53 9.93
CA ARG A 64 0.41 7.11 11.11
C ARG A 64 1.04 8.46 11.46
N ASP A 65 2.35 8.53 11.60
CA ASP A 65 3.04 9.74 12.09
C ASP A 65 2.79 10.94 11.19
N ILE A 66 2.72 10.72 9.88
CA ILE A 66 2.44 11.78 8.90
C ILE A 66 0.96 12.19 8.93
N TYR A 67 0.04 11.23 8.97
CA TYR A 67 -1.38 11.49 8.73
C TYR A 67 -2.25 11.60 9.98
N GLN A 68 -1.76 11.21 11.17
CA GLN A 68 -2.54 11.22 12.39
C GLN A 68 -3.05 12.62 12.73
N LYS A 69 -2.16 13.62 12.73
CA LYS A 69 -2.52 15.01 13.03
C LYS A 69 -3.54 15.57 12.03
N PRO A 70 -3.29 15.59 10.70
CA PRO A 70 -4.25 16.13 9.74
C PRO A 70 -5.57 15.35 9.71
N PHE A 71 -5.56 14.04 10.01
CA PHE A 71 -6.79 13.25 10.14
C PHE A 71 -7.60 13.68 11.37
N THR A 72 -6.97 13.81 12.55
CA THR A 72 -7.63 14.25 13.78
C THR A 72 -8.19 15.67 13.65
N THR A 73 -7.50 16.57 12.93
CA THR A 73 -7.99 17.93 12.65
C THR A 73 -8.96 17.99 11.46
N LYS A 74 -9.38 16.85 10.90
CA LYS A 74 -10.32 16.74 9.76
C LYS A 74 -9.87 17.46 8.48
N ASN A 75 -8.56 17.68 8.30
CA ASN A 75 -7.99 18.26 7.08
C ASN A 75 -7.90 17.26 5.93
N ILE A 76 -7.95 15.96 6.24
CA ILE A 76 -7.88 14.87 5.27
C ILE A 76 -8.94 13.83 5.61
N SER A 77 -9.14 12.89 4.69
CA SER A 77 -9.86 11.64 4.96
C SER A 77 -8.92 10.46 4.75
N ILE A 78 -9.10 9.40 5.55
CA ILE A 78 -8.40 8.13 5.36
C ILE A 78 -9.43 7.09 4.99
N MET A 79 -9.18 6.37 3.91
CA MET A 79 -9.98 5.27 3.43
C MET A 79 -9.31 3.95 3.81
N LEU A 80 -10.12 3.00 4.28
CA LEU A 80 -9.73 1.61 4.46
C LEU A 80 -10.34 0.84 3.30
N ILE A 81 -9.51 0.15 2.54
CA ILE A 81 -9.91 -0.51 1.30
C ILE A 81 -9.45 -1.96 1.36
N VAL A 82 -10.38 -2.87 1.09
CA VAL A 82 -10.10 -4.29 0.88
C VAL A 82 -10.22 -4.58 -0.61
N VAL A 83 -9.13 -4.94 -1.26
CA VAL A 83 -9.09 -5.21 -2.70
C VAL A 83 -8.94 -6.71 -2.92
N TYR A 84 -9.87 -7.32 -3.66
CA TYR A 84 -9.84 -8.74 -3.99
C TYR A 84 -8.90 -9.00 -5.17
N GLU A 85 -7.92 -9.91 -4.99
CA GLU A 85 -6.91 -10.19 -6.02
C GLU A 85 -7.52 -10.82 -7.29
N ASP A 86 -8.67 -11.49 -7.17
CA ASP A 86 -9.40 -12.09 -8.31
C ASP A 86 -9.89 -11.02 -9.31
N SER A 87 -10.17 -9.81 -8.83
CA SER A 87 -10.62 -8.69 -9.66
C SER A 87 -9.49 -7.73 -10.02
N TYR A 88 -8.47 -7.63 -9.17
CA TYR A 88 -7.32 -6.77 -9.37
C TYR A 88 -6.03 -7.59 -9.23
N PRO A 89 -5.41 -8.03 -10.35
CA PRO A 89 -4.23 -8.91 -10.32
C PRO A 89 -3.00 -8.24 -9.69
N SER A 90 -3.01 -6.92 -9.57
CA SER A 90 -2.00 -6.18 -8.82
C SER A 90 -2.60 -4.96 -8.12
N ILE A 91 -2.00 -4.59 -6.99
CA ILE A 91 -2.32 -3.36 -6.29
C ILE A 91 -2.07 -2.11 -7.14
N GLY A 92 -1.11 -2.18 -8.08
CA GLY A 92 -0.80 -1.08 -9.00
C GLY A 92 -1.95 -0.80 -9.96
N ALA A 93 -2.59 -1.85 -10.49
CA ALA A 93 -3.78 -1.72 -11.32
C ALA A 93 -4.93 -1.07 -10.54
N PHE A 94 -5.20 -1.56 -9.32
CA PHE A 94 -6.21 -0.96 -8.45
C PHE A 94 -5.93 0.52 -8.17
N ILE A 95 -4.72 0.88 -7.76
CA ILE A 95 -4.36 2.27 -7.45
C ILE A 95 -4.50 3.17 -8.68
N SER A 96 -4.13 2.69 -9.86
CA SER A 96 -4.28 3.45 -11.11
C SER A 96 -5.74 3.77 -11.41
N ASP A 97 -6.63 2.78 -11.28
CA ASP A 97 -8.05 2.97 -11.53
C ASP A 97 -8.73 3.81 -10.45
N PHE A 98 -8.34 3.61 -9.19
CA PHE A 98 -8.84 4.42 -8.08
C PHE A 98 -8.40 5.88 -8.20
N LYS A 99 -7.16 6.15 -8.63
CA LYS A 99 -6.70 7.51 -8.97
C LYS A 99 -7.56 8.16 -10.04
N LYS A 100 -7.91 7.44 -11.12
CA LYS A 100 -8.80 7.98 -12.16
C LYS A 100 -10.18 8.31 -11.57
N LYS A 101 -10.70 7.48 -10.66
CA LYS A 101 -12.00 7.71 -9.99
C LYS A 101 -11.96 8.97 -9.12
N LEU A 102 -10.92 9.16 -8.33
CA LEU A 102 -10.73 10.36 -7.49
C LEU A 102 -10.53 11.63 -8.34
N ARG A 103 -9.75 11.55 -9.42
CA ARG A 103 -9.51 12.70 -10.31
C ARG A 103 -10.79 13.24 -10.95
N ARG A 104 -11.77 12.40 -11.26
CA ARG A 104 -13.10 12.84 -11.76
C ARG A 104 -13.89 13.68 -10.75
N LYS A 105 -13.46 13.69 -9.50
CA LYS A 105 -14.02 14.48 -8.40
C LYS A 105 -13.03 15.55 -7.90
N ASN A 106 -12.00 15.86 -8.68
CA ASN A 106 -10.92 16.79 -8.31
C ASN A 106 -10.25 16.43 -6.98
N MET A 107 -10.22 15.14 -6.62
CA MET A 107 -9.56 14.64 -5.44
C MET A 107 -8.23 13.99 -5.79
N ILE A 108 -7.26 14.09 -4.88
CA ILE A 108 -5.97 13.42 -5.00
C ILE A 108 -5.72 12.41 -3.88
N ILE A 109 -4.73 11.54 -4.12
CA ILE A 109 -4.16 10.65 -3.12
C ILE A 109 -2.93 11.33 -2.52
N LEU A 110 -2.89 11.48 -1.21
CA LEU A 110 -1.76 12.02 -0.45
C LEU A 110 -0.72 10.95 -0.16
N GLY A 111 -1.17 9.73 0.13
CA GLY A 111 -0.29 8.60 0.39
C GLY A 111 -1.06 7.34 0.71
N TYR A 112 -0.37 6.21 0.69
CA TYR A 112 -0.99 4.93 1.04
C TYR A 112 0.00 3.91 1.58
N VAL A 113 -0.51 2.95 2.34
CA VAL A 113 0.17 1.72 2.78
C VAL A 113 -0.74 0.53 2.53
N TRP A 114 -0.18 -0.60 2.13
CA TRP A 114 -0.96 -1.81 1.87
C TRP A 114 -0.27 -3.07 2.36
N THR A 115 -1.06 -4.09 2.69
CA THR A 115 -0.61 -5.42 3.12
C THR A 115 -1.52 -6.48 2.49
N ARG A 116 -0.92 -7.54 1.95
CA ARG A 116 -1.64 -8.72 1.47
C ARG A 116 -2.06 -9.59 2.64
N ASP A 117 -3.25 -10.14 2.50
CA ASP A 117 -3.87 -11.01 3.49
C ASP A 117 -4.66 -12.11 2.78
N VAL A 118 -4.98 -13.14 3.53
CA VAL A 118 -5.83 -14.25 3.10
C VAL A 118 -7.00 -14.30 4.05
N GLY A 119 -8.21 -14.24 3.51
CA GLY A 119 -9.43 -14.23 4.32
C GLY A 119 -9.54 -15.53 5.10
N ASP A 120 -9.86 -15.42 6.39
CA ASP A 120 -10.10 -16.58 7.25
C ASP A 120 -11.27 -17.42 6.70
N GLU A 121 -12.25 -16.75 6.10
CA GLU A 121 -13.36 -17.39 5.39
C GLU A 121 -13.03 -17.53 3.90
N LYS A 122 -13.07 -18.78 3.40
CA LYS A 122 -12.90 -19.15 1.98
C LYS A 122 -11.49 -18.91 1.40
N PHE A 123 -10.49 -18.62 2.23
CA PHE A 123 -9.07 -18.45 1.83
C PHE A 123 -8.88 -17.47 0.66
N LYS A 124 -9.73 -16.44 0.58
CA LYS A 124 -9.68 -15.47 -0.52
C LYS A 124 -8.54 -14.49 -0.32
N LYS A 125 -7.65 -14.41 -1.32
CA LYS A 125 -6.55 -13.44 -1.34
C LYS A 125 -7.10 -12.04 -1.52
N HIS A 126 -6.67 -11.14 -0.65
CA HIS A 126 -7.05 -9.75 -0.72
C HIS A 126 -5.93 -8.85 -0.21
N ILE A 127 -6.08 -7.56 -0.43
CA ILE A 127 -5.12 -6.53 -0.06
C ILE A 127 -5.84 -5.52 0.80
N HIS A 128 -5.39 -5.37 2.05
CA HIS A 128 -5.78 -4.25 2.90
C HIS A 128 -4.95 -3.03 2.53
N LEU A 129 -5.60 -1.90 2.33
CA LEU A 129 -5.00 -0.65 1.89
C LEU A 129 -5.55 0.49 2.75
N MET A 130 -4.64 1.21 3.42
CA MET A 130 -4.95 2.52 4.01
C MET A 130 -4.53 3.59 3.01
N MET A 131 -5.44 4.50 2.69
CA MET A 131 -5.20 5.56 1.73
C MET A 131 -5.61 6.90 2.32
N ALA A 132 -4.64 7.81 2.46
CA ALA A 132 -4.91 9.21 2.79
C ALA A 132 -5.25 9.96 1.50
N ILE A 133 -6.35 10.70 1.53
CA ILE A 133 -6.85 11.55 0.45
C ILE A 133 -7.20 12.92 1.00
N GLU A 134 -7.48 13.87 0.10
CA GLU A 134 -8.14 15.11 0.48
C GLU A 134 -9.43 14.87 1.27
N ARG A 135 -9.81 15.86 2.08
CA ARG A 135 -11.02 15.75 2.89
C ARG A 135 -12.22 15.55 1.95
N ILE A 136 -12.91 14.44 2.15
CA ILE A 136 -14.16 14.12 1.48
C ILE A 136 -15.31 14.17 2.47
N GLU A 137 -16.44 14.76 2.07
CA GLU A 137 -17.66 14.74 2.87
C GLU A 137 -18.39 13.40 2.76
N GLY A 138 -19.20 13.07 3.78
CA GLY A 138 -19.95 11.81 3.80
C GLY A 138 -20.92 11.65 2.62
N LYS A 139 -21.52 12.76 2.16
CA LYS A 139 -22.40 12.76 0.98
C LYS A 139 -21.62 12.43 -0.29
N GLU A 140 -20.51 13.13 -0.55
CA GLU A 140 -19.65 12.90 -1.70
C GLU A 140 -19.06 11.49 -1.72
N PHE A 141 -18.67 10.98 -0.55
CA PHE A 141 -18.21 9.60 -0.39
C PHE A 141 -19.30 8.60 -0.80
N ARG A 142 -20.53 8.77 -0.30
CA ARG A 142 -21.67 7.91 -0.69
C ARG A 142 -21.93 7.97 -2.18
N GLU A 143 -21.94 9.15 -2.79
CA GLU A 143 -22.12 9.31 -4.24
C GLU A 143 -21.00 8.64 -5.05
N MET A 144 -19.76 8.73 -4.57
CA MET A 144 -18.62 8.05 -5.19
C MET A 144 -18.75 6.53 -5.12
N MET A 145 -19.43 6.01 -4.09
CA MET A 145 -19.58 4.57 -3.84
C MET A 145 -20.88 3.95 -4.37
N GLN A 146 -21.95 4.73 -4.54
CA GLN A 146 -23.24 4.25 -5.05
C GLN A 146 -23.21 3.84 -6.54
N LYS A 147 -22.25 4.36 -7.32
CA LYS A 147 -22.15 4.06 -8.76
C LYS A 147 -21.50 2.69 -8.98
N LYS A 148 -22.35 1.67 -9.19
CA LYS A 148 -22.06 0.24 -9.41
C LYS A 148 -21.43 -0.45 -8.19
N ARG A 149 -21.94 -1.65 -7.84
CA ARG A 149 -21.22 -2.60 -6.98
C ARG A 149 -19.77 -2.63 -7.48
N SER A 150 -18.84 -2.15 -6.66
CA SER A 150 -17.42 -2.23 -6.96
C SER A 150 -17.03 -3.69 -6.97
N GLN A 151 -17.23 -4.37 -8.10
CA GLN A 151 -16.74 -5.72 -8.31
C GLN A 151 -15.23 -5.66 -8.07
N GLY A 152 -14.79 -6.28 -6.98
CA GLY A 152 -13.37 -6.39 -6.66
C GLY A 152 -12.83 -5.56 -5.51
N TYR A 153 -13.61 -4.68 -4.87
CA TYR A 153 -13.16 -4.05 -3.64
C TYR A 153 -14.29 -3.55 -2.73
N GLU A 154 -13.98 -3.51 -1.44
CA GLU A 154 -14.76 -2.88 -0.39
C GLU A 154 -14.00 -1.68 0.16
N ILE A 155 -14.72 -0.66 0.62
CA ILE A 155 -14.11 0.57 1.12
C ILE A 155 -15.01 1.23 2.15
N GLU A 156 -14.36 1.72 3.20
CA GLU A 156 -14.97 2.51 4.25
C GLU A 156 -14.08 3.70 4.63
N LEU A 157 -14.68 4.70 5.27
CA LEU A 157 -13.92 5.77 5.89
C LEU A 157 -13.38 5.30 7.24
N CYS A 158 -12.09 5.54 7.46
CA CYS A 158 -11.42 5.22 8.71
C CYS A 158 -11.99 6.10 9.83
N ASN A 159 -12.36 5.48 10.96
CA ASN A 159 -12.73 6.18 12.19
C ASN A 159 -11.54 6.32 13.15
N ASN A 160 -10.60 5.37 13.12
CA ASN A 160 -9.45 5.32 14.02
C ASN A 160 -8.22 4.71 13.32
N VAL A 161 -7.24 5.56 13.00
CA VAL A 161 -5.98 5.17 12.34
C VAL A 161 -5.18 4.18 13.19
N GLU A 162 -5.12 4.39 14.50
CA GLU A 162 -4.34 3.54 15.41
C GLU A 162 -4.95 2.15 15.52
N GLY A 163 -6.29 2.05 15.54
CA GLY A 163 -7.01 0.77 15.54
C GLY A 163 -6.67 -0.07 14.31
N PHE A 164 -6.77 0.52 13.12
CA PHE A 164 -6.47 -0.21 11.88
C PHE A 164 -4.97 -0.53 11.71
N LYS A 165 -4.09 0.36 12.18
CA LYS A 165 -2.65 0.08 12.23
C LYS A 165 -2.36 -1.15 13.09
N LYS A 166 -2.94 -1.25 14.29
CA LYS A 166 -2.79 -2.41 15.19
C LYS A 166 -3.31 -3.69 14.53
N TYR A 167 -4.46 -3.62 13.86
CA TYR A 167 -5.01 -4.72 13.08
C TYR A 167 -4.03 -5.22 12.00
N LEU A 168 -3.45 -4.34 11.18
CA LEU A 168 -2.50 -4.74 10.13
C LEU A 168 -1.13 -5.22 10.67
N LEU A 169 -0.73 -4.79 11.86
CA LEU A 169 0.53 -5.21 12.48
C LEU A 169 0.51 -6.69 12.86
N VAL A 170 -0.60 -7.18 13.41
CA VAL A 170 -0.72 -8.57 13.87
C VAL A 170 -0.92 -9.57 12.73
N LYS A 171 -1.33 -9.11 11.54
CA LYS A 171 -1.48 -9.96 10.37
C LYS A 171 -0.14 -10.55 9.91
N GLU A 172 -0.19 -11.80 9.47
CA GLU A 172 0.97 -12.47 8.88
C GLU A 172 1.33 -11.88 7.50
N LEU A 173 2.49 -12.28 6.97
CA LEU A 173 2.90 -11.85 5.62
C LEU A 173 2.53 -12.92 4.60
N TYR A 174 1.65 -12.58 3.67
CA TYR A 174 1.22 -13.49 2.60
C TYR A 174 1.80 -13.10 1.24
N GLY A 175 1.82 -14.05 0.31
CA GLY A 175 2.15 -13.80 -1.11
C GLY A 175 3.13 -14.80 -1.70
N THR A 176 3.11 -14.89 -3.03
CA THR A 176 3.98 -15.78 -3.80
C THR A 176 5.44 -15.33 -3.79
N GLN A 177 6.35 -16.18 -4.28
CA GLN A 177 7.79 -15.89 -4.29
C GLN A 177 8.16 -14.59 -5.00
N LYS A 178 7.43 -14.25 -6.07
CA LYS A 178 7.70 -13.07 -6.92
C LYS A 178 6.90 -11.84 -6.52
N GLN A 179 6.05 -11.95 -5.50
CA GLN A 179 5.14 -10.87 -5.11
C GLN A 179 5.47 -10.31 -3.72
N ARG A 180 5.33 -9.00 -3.62
CA ARG A 180 5.50 -8.26 -2.36
C ARG A 180 4.29 -8.51 -1.46
N SER A 181 4.54 -8.69 -0.17
CA SER A 181 3.51 -8.89 0.85
C SER A 181 2.94 -7.60 1.40
N PHE A 182 3.67 -6.50 1.28
CA PHE A 182 3.24 -5.18 1.71
C PHE A 182 3.95 -4.11 0.88
N GLY A 183 3.48 -2.88 0.97
CA GLY A 183 4.11 -1.74 0.34
C GLY A 183 3.54 -0.42 0.81
N ARG A 184 4.09 0.66 0.27
CA ARG A 184 3.66 2.04 0.52
C ARG A 184 3.88 2.91 -0.71
N SER A 185 3.27 4.08 -0.75
CA SER A 185 3.63 5.10 -1.75
C SER A 185 5.08 5.53 -1.58
N SER A 186 5.74 5.88 -2.69
CA SER A 186 7.11 6.39 -2.71
C SER A 186 7.21 7.69 -1.90
N HIS A 187 6.21 8.56 -2.06
CA HIS A 187 6.08 9.83 -1.37
C HIS A 187 4.80 9.87 -0.54
N PHE A 188 4.89 10.58 0.58
CA PHE A 188 3.75 10.91 1.43
C PHE A 188 3.62 12.43 1.44
N LEU A 189 2.48 12.93 0.97
CA LEU A 189 2.20 14.36 0.88
C LEU A 189 1.44 14.81 2.13
N THR A 190 1.89 15.86 2.80
CA THR A 190 1.18 16.42 3.98
C THR A 190 0.06 17.38 3.59
N LYS A 191 0.08 17.86 2.35
CA LYS A 191 -0.90 18.76 1.76
C LYS A 191 -1.07 18.41 0.29
N PRO A 192 -2.21 18.76 -0.32
CA PRO A 192 -2.32 18.71 -1.75
C PRO A 192 -1.22 19.53 -2.42
N PRO A 193 -0.66 19.07 -3.55
CA PRO A 193 0.06 19.98 -4.40
C PRO A 193 -0.92 21.11 -4.76
N ILE A 194 -0.46 22.35 -4.66
CA ILE A 194 -1.18 23.48 -5.24
C ILE A 194 -1.26 23.15 -6.73
N VAL A 195 -2.41 22.65 -7.16
CA VAL A 195 -2.72 22.53 -8.57
C VAL A 195 -2.75 23.98 -9.03
N LYS A 196 -1.65 24.48 -9.62
CA LYS A 196 -1.76 25.63 -10.51
C LYS A 196 -2.90 25.27 -11.43
N GLN A 197 -4.00 26.04 -11.39
CA GLN A 197 -5.14 25.82 -12.27
C GLN A 197 -4.56 25.50 -13.63
N LEU A 198 -4.71 24.24 -14.07
CA LEU A 198 -4.41 23.89 -15.44
C LEU A 198 -5.42 24.74 -16.21
N ASN A 199 -4.94 25.79 -16.85
CA ASN A 199 -5.72 26.53 -17.82
C ASN A 199 -6.34 25.48 -18.73
N THR A 200 -7.66 25.36 -18.64
CA THR A 200 -8.46 24.36 -19.36
C THR A 200 -8.44 24.57 -20.88
N ASP A 201 -7.70 25.58 -21.35
CA ASP A 201 -7.67 26.01 -22.74
C ASP A 201 -6.55 25.35 -23.58
N GLU A 202 -5.55 24.70 -22.97
CA GLU A 202 -4.47 24.03 -23.73
C GLU A 202 -4.76 22.56 -24.07
N CYS A 203 -5.83 21.96 -23.54
CA CYS A 203 -6.12 20.54 -23.78
C CYS A 203 -7.04 20.27 -24.99
N LEU A 204 -7.50 21.32 -25.70
CA LEU A 204 -8.36 21.21 -26.88
C LEU A 204 -7.65 21.39 -28.22
N LEU A 205 -6.35 21.72 -28.24
CA LEU A 205 -5.64 22.06 -29.48
C LEU A 205 -4.80 20.93 -30.11
N ASN A 206 -4.74 19.74 -29.52
CA ASN A 206 -3.98 18.60 -30.08
C ASN A 206 -4.84 17.39 -30.50
N CYS A 207 -6.15 17.59 -30.69
CA CYS A 207 -7.03 16.58 -31.29
C CYS A 207 -7.73 17.16 -32.53
N ILE A 208 -6.96 17.67 -33.48
CA ILE A 208 -7.42 17.83 -34.86
C ILE A 208 -6.40 17.11 -35.73
N ASP A 209 -6.77 15.90 -36.17
CA ASP A 209 -6.05 15.16 -37.21
C ASP A 209 -5.99 16.01 -38.49
N PRO A 210 -4.83 16.13 -39.17
CA PRO A 210 -4.85 16.52 -40.56
C PRO A 210 -5.35 15.35 -41.39
N ILE A 211 -6.53 15.55 -41.96
CA ILE A 211 -7.08 14.78 -43.07
C ILE A 211 -6.05 14.70 -44.20
N ALA A 212 -5.99 13.51 -44.79
CA ALA A 212 -5.29 13.12 -45.99
C ALA A 212 -5.18 14.19 -47.09
N MET A 213 -3.97 14.30 -47.66
CA MET A 213 -3.72 14.30 -49.11
C MET A 213 -2.34 13.69 -49.37
#